data_AF-A0A7J4LE84-F1
#
_entry.id   AF-A0A7J4LE84-F1
#
_cell.length_a   1.000
_cell.length_b   1.000
_cell.length_c   1.000
_cell.angle_alpha   90.00
_cell.angle_beta   90.00
_cell.angle_gamma   90.00
#
_symmetry.space_group_name_H-M   'P 1'
#
loop_
_entity.id
_entity.type
_entity.pdbx_description
1 polymer ?
#
loop_
_entity_poly.entity_id
_entity_poly.type
_entity_poly.pdbx_seq_one_letter_code
_entity_poly.pdbx_strand_id
1 'polypeptide(L)'
;ILGIPFAIGAFIFGFGATIAIGYIKSKTRIKEDAVIGVVFTGFFALGIVIISKTPSTVDITHILFGNVLGMLPSDIVQTVIISLITLLGVFILRKDLLLYCFDQNHARSIGLNTDFLYYALFSLLALTVVASQITVGIILVIAMLITPGSFAYLLTDRFDHMMMLAIACGVFSSVAGTYISYLIDASTGGTIVVLQALIFVAAMILAPKRGLLAVRRLRHESKQEMI
;
A
#
# COMPACT_ATOMS: atom_id res chain seq x y z
N ILE A 1 -0.04 9.08 28.73
CA ILE A 1 0.58 10.32 29.27
C ILE A 1 -0.48 11.31 29.73
N LEU A 2 -1.39 11.78 28.87
CA LEU A 2 -2.38 12.80 29.24
C LEU A 2 -3.78 12.25 29.62
N GLY A 3 -4.00 10.93 29.63
CA GLY A 3 -5.31 10.31 29.89
C GLY A 3 -6.38 10.58 28.82
N ILE A 4 -5.99 11.19 27.70
CA ILE A 4 -6.87 11.55 26.58
C ILE A 4 -7.10 10.29 25.72
N PRO A 5 -8.32 10.09 25.17
CA PRO A 5 -8.59 9.03 24.19
C PRO A 5 -7.56 8.96 23.06
N PHE A 6 -7.12 7.76 22.69
CA PHE A 6 -6.17 7.52 21.58
C PHE A 6 -6.63 8.17 20.27
N ALA A 7 -7.94 8.22 20.03
CA ALA A 7 -8.53 8.85 18.86
C ALA A 7 -8.16 10.34 18.72
N ILE A 8 -8.03 11.07 19.82
CA ILE A 8 -7.67 12.50 19.79
C ILE A 8 -6.20 12.67 19.43
N GLY A 9 -5.33 11.82 19.98
CA GLY A 9 -3.92 11.78 19.58
C GLY A 9 -3.76 11.45 18.09
N ALA A 10 -4.44 10.39 17.63
CA ALA A 10 -4.45 10.00 16.22
C ALA A 10 -4.97 11.12 15.30
N PHE A 11 -6.01 11.83 15.71
CA PHE A 11 -6.55 12.96 14.96
C PHE A 11 -5.56 14.12 14.85
N ILE A 12 -4.96 14.55 15.96
CA ILE A 12 -4.00 15.68 15.96
C ILE A 12 -2.79 15.36 15.08
N PHE A 13 -2.21 14.16 15.24
CA PHE A 13 -1.05 13.75 14.45
C PHE A 13 -1.40 13.49 12.98
N GLY A 14 -2.54 12.86 12.69
CA GLY A 14 -3.00 12.62 11.30
C GLY A 14 -3.35 13.91 10.56
N PHE A 15 -4.05 14.83 11.23
CA PHE A 15 -4.36 16.15 10.68
C PHE A 15 -3.08 16.99 10.50
N GLY A 16 -2.19 16.98 11.50
CA GLY A 16 -0.89 17.62 11.42
C GLY A 16 -0.02 17.10 10.27
N ALA A 17 0.00 15.77 10.05
CA ALA A 17 0.70 15.16 8.93
C ALA A 17 0.09 15.60 7.57
N THR A 18 -1.23 15.62 7.46
CA THR A 18 -1.93 16.09 6.25
C THR A 18 -1.57 17.55 5.92
N ILE A 19 -1.57 18.44 6.92
CA ILE A 19 -1.17 19.84 6.76
C ILE A 19 0.31 19.92 6.33
N ALA A 20 1.19 19.17 6.97
CA ALA A 20 2.61 19.17 6.66
C ALA A 20 2.87 18.70 5.21
N ILE A 21 2.20 17.64 4.76
CA ILE A 21 2.27 17.16 3.37
C ILE A 21 1.82 18.25 2.41
N GLY A 22 0.65 18.85 2.65
CA GLY A 22 0.10 19.91 1.81
C GLY A 22 1.01 21.14 1.75
N TYR A 23 1.57 21.54 2.89
CA TYR A 23 2.48 22.67 3.00
C TYR A 23 3.78 22.43 2.23
N ILE A 24 4.45 21.30 2.45
CA ILE A 24 5.70 20.95 1.77
C ILE A 24 5.47 20.83 0.26
N LYS A 25 4.39 20.16 -0.16
CA LYS A 25 4.01 20.06 -1.58
C LYS A 25 3.80 21.45 -2.21
N SER A 26 3.14 22.36 -1.51
CA SER A 26 2.86 23.71 -2.04
C SER A 26 4.10 24.60 -2.14
N LYS A 27 5.12 24.36 -1.31
CA LYS A 27 6.33 25.21 -1.21
C LYS A 27 7.56 24.62 -1.89
N THR A 28 7.54 23.35 -2.30
CA THR A 28 8.68 22.67 -2.90
C THR A 28 8.31 21.97 -4.20
N ARG A 29 9.31 21.67 -5.04
CA ARG A 29 9.15 20.88 -6.28
C ARG A 29 9.34 19.37 -6.06
N ILE A 30 9.26 18.92 -4.83
CA ILE A 30 9.44 17.51 -4.48
C ILE A 30 8.20 16.73 -4.95
N LYS A 31 8.41 15.53 -5.48
CA LYS A 31 7.31 14.64 -5.88
C LYS A 31 6.43 14.31 -4.68
N GLU A 32 5.11 14.28 -4.90
CA GLU A 32 4.11 14.05 -3.85
C GLU A 32 4.38 12.77 -3.04
N ASP A 33 4.74 11.68 -3.72
CA ASP A 33 5.09 10.40 -3.08
C ASP A 33 6.27 10.51 -2.10
N ALA A 34 7.28 11.32 -2.44
CA ALA A 34 8.44 11.53 -1.59
C ALA A 34 8.11 12.42 -0.38
N VAL A 35 7.23 13.41 -0.56
CA VAL A 35 6.73 14.24 0.56
C VAL A 35 5.93 13.40 1.54
N ILE A 36 4.98 12.61 1.03
CA ILE A 36 4.16 11.70 1.85
C ILE A 36 5.06 10.74 2.62
N GLY A 37 6.04 10.13 1.94
CA GLY A 37 7.00 9.21 2.57
C GLY A 37 7.78 9.87 3.71
N VAL A 38 8.45 11.00 3.46
CA VAL A 38 9.27 11.68 4.48
C VAL A 38 8.44 12.14 5.67
N VAL A 39 7.27 12.74 5.43
CA VAL A 39 6.41 13.22 6.51
C VAL A 39 5.88 12.04 7.33
N PHE A 40 5.35 11.01 6.68
CA PHE A 40 4.82 9.82 7.36
C PHE A 40 5.90 9.13 8.20
N THR A 41 7.06 8.85 7.62
CA THR A 41 8.18 8.21 8.33
C THR A 41 8.68 9.09 9.48
N GLY A 42 8.72 10.41 9.32
CA GLY A 42 9.11 11.34 10.37
C GLY A 42 8.16 11.33 11.57
N PHE A 43 6.86 11.46 11.33
CA PHE A 43 5.84 11.38 12.39
C PHE A 43 5.80 9.99 13.03
N PHE A 44 5.99 8.94 12.24
CA PHE A 44 6.05 7.57 12.73
C PHE A 44 7.25 7.34 13.66
N ALA A 45 8.44 7.77 13.26
CA ALA A 45 9.65 7.70 14.08
C ALA A 45 9.50 8.52 15.37
N LEU A 46 8.91 9.72 15.29
CA LEU A 46 8.62 10.57 16.45
C LEU A 46 7.68 9.82 17.43
N GLY A 47 6.62 9.19 16.91
CA GLY A 47 5.73 8.33 17.70
C GLY A 47 6.48 7.23 18.44
N ILE A 48 7.35 6.49 17.74
CA ILE A 48 8.17 5.42 18.34
C ILE A 48 9.08 5.96 19.46
N VAL A 49 9.71 7.13 19.26
CA VAL A 49 10.58 7.74 20.27
C VAL A 49 9.81 8.11 21.54
N ILE A 50 8.62 8.71 21.40
CA ILE A 50 7.75 9.06 22.55
C ILE A 50 7.37 7.81 23.35
N ILE A 51 7.01 6.74 22.64
CA ILE A 51 6.66 5.45 23.23
C ILE A 51 7.86 4.83 23.95
N SER A 52 9.03 4.81 23.31
CA SER A 52 10.24 4.22 23.89
C SER A 52 10.66 4.87 25.21
N LYS A 53 10.33 6.16 25.40
CA LYS A 53 10.62 6.91 26.63
C LYS A 53 9.53 6.80 27.70
N THR A 54 8.38 6.23 27.38
CA THR A 54 7.22 6.15 28.29
C THR A 54 6.82 4.68 28.49
N PRO A 55 6.97 4.10 29.70
CA PRO A 55 6.47 2.75 29.95
C PRO A 55 4.96 2.75 29.71
N SER A 56 4.56 2.06 28.64
CA SER A 56 3.19 2.03 28.14
C SER A 56 2.69 0.60 28.30
N THR A 57 1.55 0.40 28.96
CA THR A 57 0.92 -0.92 29.15
C THR A 57 0.24 -1.46 27.89
N VAL A 58 0.33 -0.73 26.76
CA VAL A 58 -0.30 -1.08 25.49
C VAL A 58 0.76 -1.65 24.55
N ASP A 59 0.54 -2.87 24.07
CA ASP A 59 1.39 -3.52 23.07
C ASP A 59 1.21 -2.88 21.69
N ILE A 60 1.94 -1.79 21.45
CA ILE A 60 1.93 -1.08 20.17
C ILE A 60 2.57 -1.91 19.06
N THR A 61 3.47 -2.84 19.41
CA THR A 61 4.02 -3.85 18.50
C THR A 61 2.90 -4.64 17.80
N HIS A 62 1.85 -5.02 18.53
CA HIS A 62 0.69 -5.71 17.96
C HIS A 62 -0.11 -4.80 17.02
N ILE A 63 -0.19 -3.49 17.26
CA ILE A 63 -0.91 -2.55 16.38
C ILE A 63 -0.10 -2.27 15.10
N LEU A 64 1.22 -2.15 15.22
CA LEU A 64 2.11 -1.83 14.11
C LEU A 64 2.34 -3.01 13.17
N PHE A 65 2.58 -4.19 13.74
CA PHE A 65 2.95 -5.40 13.00
C PHE A 65 1.82 -6.41 12.86
N GLY A 66 0.69 -6.20 13.57
CA GLY A 66 -0.40 -7.16 13.64
C GLY A 66 0.00 -8.42 14.40
N ASN A 67 -1.00 -9.27 14.65
CA ASN A 67 -0.75 -10.66 15.02
C ASN A 67 -1.71 -11.55 14.23
N VAL A 68 -1.29 -11.92 13.02
CA VAL A 68 -2.07 -12.79 12.14
C VAL A 68 -2.37 -14.14 12.80
N LEU A 69 -1.53 -14.59 13.74
CA LEU A 69 -1.67 -15.85 14.47
C LEU A 69 -2.60 -15.76 15.70
N GLY A 70 -2.83 -14.56 16.25
CA GLY A 70 -3.60 -14.33 17.48
C GLY A 70 -5.03 -13.83 17.25
N MET A 71 -5.53 -14.02 16.03
CA MET A 71 -6.76 -13.40 15.55
C MET A 71 -8.01 -14.11 16.09
N LEU A 72 -9.01 -13.36 16.57
CA LEU A 72 -10.26 -13.96 17.02
C LEU A 72 -11.12 -14.43 15.83
N PRO A 73 -11.91 -15.51 15.97
CA PRO A 73 -12.81 -15.96 14.91
C PRO A 73 -13.81 -14.88 14.44
N SER A 74 -14.24 -13.99 15.34
CA SER A 74 -15.11 -12.86 15.02
C SER A 74 -14.47 -11.90 14.01
N ASP A 75 -13.18 -11.64 14.19
CA ASP A 75 -12.43 -10.69 13.37
C ASP A 75 -12.20 -11.28 11.96
N ILE A 76 -12.09 -12.62 11.87
CA ILE A 76 -11.94 -13.34 10.61
C ILE A 76 -13.22 -13.19 9.79
N VAL A 77 -14.37 -13.46 10.41
CA VAL A 77 -15.67 -13.34 9.75
C VAL A 77 -15.91 -11.91 9.29
N GLN A 78 -15.63 -10.91 10.12
CA GLN A 78 -15.77 -9.51 9.75
C GLN A 78 -14.86 -9.12 8.59
N THR A 79 -13.59 -9.55 8.62
CA THR A 79 -12.63 -9.30 7.54
C THR A 79 -13.11 -9.94 6.23
N VAL A 80 -13.60 -11.18 6.28
CA VAL A 80 -14.14 -11.89 5.11
C VAL A 80 -15.35 -11.16 4.53
N ILE A 81 -16.32 -10.76 5.36
CA ILE A 81 -17.50 -10.01 4.90
C ILE A 81 -17.09 -8.71 4.22
N ILE A 82 -16.21 -7.93 4.84
CA ILE A 82 -15.77 -6.64 4.27
C ILE A 82 -14.96 -6.85 2.99
N SER A 83 -14.08 -7.87 2.96
CA SER A 83 -13.32 -8.22 1.76
C SER A 83 -14.24 -8.65 0.60
N LEU A 84 -15.33 -9.35 0.88
CA LEU A 84 -16.30 -9.77 -0.12
C LEU A 84 -17.08 -8.57 -0.67
N ILE A 85 -17.54 -7.68 0.20
CA ILE A 85 -18.23 -6.44 -0.20
C ILE A 85 -17.33 -5.58 -1.08
N THR A 86 -16.08 -5.40 -0.67
CA THR A 86 -15.11 -4.58 -1.42
C THR A 86 -14.77 -5.21 -2.77
N LEU A 87 -14.53 -6.52 -2.81
CA LEU A 87 -14.25 -7.26 -4.05
C LEU A 87 -15.43 -7.24 -5.01
N LEU A 88 -16.67 -7.41 -4.52
CA LEU A 88 -17.89 -7.27 -5.32
C LEU A 88 -18.06 -5.85 -5.85
N GLY A 89 -17.84 -4.83 -5.01
CA GLY A 89 -17.88 -3.43 -5.44
C GLY A 89 -16.88 -3.14 -6.56
N VAL A 90 -15.63 -3.57 -6.41
CA VAL A 90 -14.60 -3.44 -7.46
C VAL A 90 -14.98 -4.22 -8.71
N PHE A 91 -15.53 -5.44 -8.57
CA PHE A 91 -15.90 -6.27 -9.71
C PHE A 91 -17.05 -5.66 -10.52
N ILE A 92 -18.10 -5.17 -9.86
CA ILE A 92 -19.25 -4.54 -10.49
C ILE A 92 -18.84 -3.23 -11.18
N LEU A 93 -18.05 -2.38 -10.50
CA LEU A 93 -17.62 -1.09 -11.04
C LEU A 93 -16.34 -1.19 -11.89
N ARG A 94 -15.83 -2.40 -12.21
CA ARG A 94 -14.52 -2.59 -12.85
C ARG A 94 -14.33 -1.76 -14.12
N LYS A 95 -15.31 -1.76 -15.02
CA LYS A 95 -15.22 -1.07 -16.31
C LYS A 95 -15.19 0.45 -16.13
N ASP A 96 -16.04 0.95 -15.24
CA ASP A 96 -16.20 2.38 -14.96
C ASP A 96 -14.96 2.91 -14.22
N LEU A 97 -14.47 2.19 -13.21
CA LEU A 97 -13.23 2.52 -12.49
C LEU A 97 -12.01 2.49 -13.41
N LEU A 98 -11.92 1.51 -14.31
CA LEU A 98 -10.85 1.45 -15.30
C LEU A 98 -10.88 2.70 -16.18
N LEU A 99 -12.05 3.05 -16.72
CA LEU A 99 -12.16 4.23 -17.58
C LEU A 99 -11.80 5.51 -16.84
N TYR A 100 -12.24 5.66 -15.60
CA TYR A 100 -11.89 6.80 -14.76
C TYR A 100 -10.39 6.89 -14.45
N CYS A 101 -9.71 5.77 -14.18
CA CYS A 101 -8.28 5.75 -13.91
C CYS A 101 -7.42 6.04 -15.14
N PHE A 102 -7.87 5.66 -16.34
CA PHE A 102 -7.11 5.86 -17.59
C PHE A 102 -7.45 7.18 -18.29
N ASP A 103 -8.71 7.62 -18.27
CA ASP A 103 -9.15 8.86 -18.91
C ASP A 103 -10.41 9.45 -18.25
N GLN A 104 -10.19 10.34 -17.28
CA GLN A 104 -11.27 11.05 -16.58
C GLN A 104 -12.09 11.95 -17.52
N ASN A 105 -11.46 12.53 -18.56
CA ASN A 105 -12.13 13.43 -19.49
C ASN A 105 -13.06 12.63 -20.41
N HIS A 106 -12.59 11.49 -20.90
CA HIS A 106 -13.41 10.58 -21.69
C HIS A 106 -14.56 10.00 -20.86
N ALA A 107 -14.31 9.57 -19.62
CA ALA A 107 -15.36 9.10 -18.70
C ALA A 107 -16.47 10.14 -18.52
N ARG A 108 -16.10 11.42 -18.31
CA ARG A 108 -17.07 12.52 -18.20
C ARG A 108 -17.82 12.76 -19.51
N SER A 109 -17.15 12.63 -20.67
CA SER A 109 -17.76 12.84 -21.99
C SER A 109 -18.82 11.80 -22.35
N ILE A 110 -18.68 10.55 -21.87
CA ILE A 110 -19.65 9.47 -22.09
C ILE A 110 -20.78 9.44 -21.04
N GLY A 111 -20.84 10.43 -20.15
CA GLY A 111 -21.91 10.59 -19.17
C GLY A 111 -21.70 9.85 -17.84
N LEU A 112 -20.50 9.32 -17.55
CA LEU A 112 -20.21 8.77 -16.23
C LEU A 112 -20.06 9.88 -15.19
N ASN A 113 -20.62 9.64 -14.00
CA ASN A 113 -20.45 10.53 -12.86
C ASN A 113 -19.06 10.31 -12.22
N THR A 114 -18.06 11.08 -12.68
CA THR A 114 -16.68 11.02 -12.19
C THR A 114 -16.56 11.18 -10.67
N ASP A 115 -17.45 11.98 -10.07
CA ASP A 115 -17.41 12.27 -8.65
C ASP A 115 -17.90 11.06 -7.86
N PHE A 116 -18.96 10.39 -8.32
CA PHE A 116 -19.38 9.11 -7.75
C PHE A 116 -18.28 8.05 -7.84
N LEU A 117 -17.62 7.90 -9.00
CA LEU A 117 -16.53 6.94 -9.17
C LEU A 117 -15.34 7.24 -8.25
N TYR A 118 -14.99 8.52 -8.08
CA TYR A 118 -13.97 8.96 -7.14
C TYR A 118 -14.31 8.54 -5.70
N TYR A 119 -15.50 8.90 -5.20
CA TYR A 119 -15.90 8.54 -3.85
C TYR A 119 -16.12 7.03 -3.66
N ALA A 120 -16.58 6.33 -4.70
CA ALA A 120 -16.70 4.87 -4.68
C ALA A 120 -15.33 4.20 -4.56
N LEU A 121 -14.34 4.62 -5.35
CA LEU A 121 -12.98 4.08 -5.25
C LEU A 121 -12.36 4.36 -3.88
N PHE A 122 -12.44 5.60 -3.40
CA PHE A 122 -11.87 6.00 -2.12
C PHE A 122 -12.58 5.33 -0.93
N SER A 123 -13.89 5.12 -1.00
CA SER A 123 -14.63 4.41 0.06
C SER A 123 -14.30 2.92 0.09
N LEU A 124 -14.20 2.25 -1.06
CA LEU A 124 -13.76 0.86 -1.14
C LEU A 124 -12.33 0.69 -0.62
N LEU A 125 -11.43 1.60 -0.98
CA LEU A 125 -10.07 1.66 -0.48
C LEU A 125 -10.05 1.83 1.05
N ALA A 126 -10.73 2.84 1.57
CA ALA A 126 -10.78 3.13 3.01
C ALA A 126 -11.37 1.95 3.79
N LEU A 127 -12.45 1.36 3.29
CA LEU A 127 -13.10 0.21 3.89
C LEU A 127 -12.15 -1.00 3.97
N THR A 128 -11.40 -1.28 2.90
CA THR A 128 -10.41 -2.37 2.84
C THR A 128 -9.25 -2.12 3.81
N VAL A 129 -8.70 -0.91 3.84
CA VAL A 129 -7.58 -0.55 4.71
C VAL A 129 -7.97 -0.64 6.18
N VAL A 130 -9.12 -0.07 6.56
CA VAL A 130 -9.59 -0.10 7.96
C VAL A 130 -9.86 -1.53 8.43
N ALA A 131 -10.50 -2.36 7.59
CA ALA A 131 -10.79 -3.74 7.94
C ALA A 131 -9.54 -4.61 8.10
N SER A 132 -8.52 -4.38 7.27
CA SER A 132 -7.27 -5.14 7.32
C SER A 132 -6.31 -4.69 8.44
N GLN A 133 -6.42 -3.44 8.88
CA GLN A 133 -5.49 -2.85 9.85
C GLN A 133 -5.44 -3.56 11.20
N ILE A 134 -6.58 -4.00 11.73
CA ILE A 134 -6.66 -4.65 13.06
C ILE A 134 -6.02 -6.04 13.03
N THR A 135 -6.25 -6.75 11.93
CA THR A 135 -5.80 -8.12 11.71
C THR A 135 -4.32 -8.21 11.35
N VAL A 136 -3.90 -7.39 10.41
CA VAL A 136 -2.63 -7.53 9.69
C VAL A 136 -1.58 -6.53 10.19
N GLY A 137 -2.01 -5.39 10.74
CA GLY A 137 -1.13 -4.30 11.16
C GLY A 137 -0.91 -3.25 10.07
N ILE A 138 -0.73 -1.99 10.49
CA ILE A 138 -0.67 -0.82 9.60
C ILE A 138 0.45 -0.95 8.55
N ILE A 139 1.65 -1.38 8.97
CA ILE A 139 2.83 -1.39 8.10
C ILE A 139 2.61 -2.38 6.95
N LEU A 140 2.13 -3.58 7.26
CA LEU A 140 1.90 -4.61 6.26
C LEU A 140 0.75 -4.23 5.32
N VAL A 141 -0.32 -3.59 5.81
CA VAL A 141 -1.40 -3.08 4.95
C VAL A 141 -0.88 -2.09 3.91
N ILE A 142 -0.08 -1.11 4.33
CA ILE A 142 0.49 -0.11 3.40
C ILE A 142 1.42 -0.79 2.38
N ALA A 143 2.27 -1.72 2.82
CA ALA A 143 3.16 -2.46 1.92
C ALA A 143 2.39 -3.30 0.90
N MET A 144 1.34 -3.99 1.34
CA MET A 144 0.45 -4.80 0.50
C MET A 144 -0.39 -3.94 -0.45
N LEU A 145 -0.67 -2.69 -0.12
CA LEU A 145 -1.41 -1.79 -0.98
C LEU A 145 -0.54 -1.26 -2.14
N ILE A 146 0.73 -0.95 -1.87
CA ILE A 146 1.61 -0.24 -2.80
C ILE A 146 2.50 -1.19 -3.62
N THR A 147 3.13 -2.16 -2.96
CA THR A 147 4.19 -2.98 -3.55
C THR A 147 3.70 -3.91 -4.67
N PRO A 148 2.65 -4.73 -4.50
CA PRO A 148 2.20 -5.63 -5.56
C PRO A 148 1.65 -4.88 -6.79
N GLY A 149 1.01 -3.72 -6.58
CA GLY A 149 0.58 -2.85 -7.67
C GLY A 149 1.76 -2.30 -8.46
N SER A 150 2.80 -1.82 -7.75
CA SER A 150 4.03 -1.32 -8.38
C SER A 150 4.80 -2.44 -9.10
N PHE A 151 4.94 -3.60 -8.47
CA PHE A 151 5.53 -4.81 -9.07
C PHE A 151 4.84 -5.17 -10.39
N ALA A 152 3.51 -5.26 -10.40
CA ALA A 152 2.75 -5.63 -11.57
C ALA A 152 2.88 -4.57 -12.69
N TYR A 153 2.89 -3.29 -12.33
CA TYR A 153 3.06 -2.18 -13.27
C TYR A 153 4.45 -2.17 -13.95
N LEU A 154 5.47 -2.76 -13.33
CA LEU A 154 6.79 -2.90 -13.98
C LEU A 154 6.82 -4.03 -15.01
N LEU A 155 5.98 -5.05 -14.85
CA LEU A 155 6.01 -6.28 -15.66
C LEU A 155 5.06 -6.25 -16.86
N THR A 156 3.93 -5.53 -16.77
CA THR A 156 2.92 -5.52 -17.84
C THR A 156 2.27 -4.15 -18.04
N ASP A 157 1.80 -3.90 -19.26
CA ASP A 157 1.05 -2.70 -19.63
C ASP A 157 -0.46 -2.96 -19.71
N ARG A 158 -0.91 -4.23 -19.59
CA ARG A 158 -2.34 -4.60 -19.65
C ARG A 158 -2.93 -4.67 -18.25
N PHE A 159 -3.96 -3.87 -17.98
CA PHE A 159 -4.61 -3.76 -16.67
C PHE A 159 -5.05 -5.12 -16.08
N ASP A 160 -5.67 -5.98 -16.90
CA ASP A 160 -6.15 -7.29 -16.43
C ASP A 160 -5.02 -8.20 -15.97
N HIS A 161 -3.91 -8.18 -16.70
CA HIS A 161 -2.71 -8.92 -16.32
C HIS A 161 -2.04 -8.27 -15.10
N MET A 162 -2.08 -6.94 -15.01
CA MET A 162 -1.53 -6.19 -13.88
C MET A 162 -2.25 -6.59 -12.58
N MET A 163 -3.59 -6.67 -12.62
CA MET A 163 -4.40 -7.06 -11.48
C MET A 163 -4.12 -8.51 -11.07
N MET A 164 -4.04 -9.46 -12.02
CA MET A 164 -3.70 -10.85 -11.71
C MET A 164 -2.29 -10.98 -11.11
N LEU A 165 -1.29 -10.28 -11.66
CA LEU A 165 0.08 -10.29 -11.14
C LEU A 165 0.17 -9.69 -9.73
N ALA A 166 -0.56 -8.60 -9.48
CA ALA A 166 -0.61 -7.98 -8.15
C ALA A 166 -1.22 -8.93 -7.11
N ILE A 167 -2.34 -9.58 -7.45
CA ILE A 167 -2.98 -10.58 -6.58
C ILE A 167 -2.03 -11.76 -6.35
N ALA A 168 -1.45 -12.33 -7.41
CA ALA A 168 -0.52 -13.45 -7.30
C ALA A 168 0.70 -13.11 -6.43
N CYS A 169 1.29 -11.93 -6.62
CA CYS A 169 2.40 -11.45 -5.80
C CYS A 169 1.98 -11.26 -4.33
N GLY A 170 0.83 -10.67 -4.06
CA GLY A 170 0.30 -10.47 -2.71
C GLY A 170 0.06 -11.79 -1.98
N VAL A 171 -0.61 -12.74 -2.64
CA VAL A 171 -0.88 -14.08 -2.09
C VAL A 171 0.43 -14.85 -1.86
N PHE A 172 1.31 -14.89 -2.86
CA PHE A 172 2.59 -15.58 -2.75
C PHE A 172 3.44 -15.03 -1.61
N SER A 173 3.59 -13.70 -1.54
CA SER A 173 4.37 -13.06 -0.47
C SER A 173 3.76 -13.26 0.91
N SER A 174 2.42 -13.28 1.02
CA SER A 174 1.73 -13.56 2.29
C SER A 174 1.97 -14.99 2.75
N VAL A 175 1.79 -15.98 1.86
CA VAL A 175 1.96 -17.41 2.19
C VAL A 175 3.42 -17.73 2.47
N ALA A 176 4.33 -17.37 1.56
CA ALA A 176 5.76 -17.64 1.72
C ALA A 176 6.37 -16.84 2.89
N GLY A 177 5.97 -15.58 3.07
CA GLY A 177 6.42 -14.76 4.19
C GLY A 177 5.97 -15.33 5.54
N THR A 178 4.71 -15.77 5.65
CA THR A 178 4.21 -16.43 6.87
C THR A 178 4.96 -17.72 7.16
N TYR A 179 5.19 -18.55 6.15
CA TYR A 179 5.94 -19.80 6.31
C TYR A 179 7.39 -19.56 6.73
N ILE A 180 8.07 -18.60 6.10
CA ILE A 180 9.44 -18.20 6.48
C ILE A 180 9.45 -17.67 7.92
N SER A 181 8.48 -16.83 8.29
CA SER A 181 8.39 -16.26 9.64
C SER A 181 8.36 -17.33 10.73
N TYR A 182 7.68 -18.45 10.47
CA TYR A 182 7.61 -19.58 11.37
C TYR A 182 8.96 -20.28 11.55
N LEU A 183 9.79 -20.35 10.50
CA LEU A 183 11.11 -20.98 10.53
C LEU A 183 12.16 -20.13 11.28
N ILE A 184 12.08 -18.81 11.16
CA ILE A 184 13.08 -17.87 11.71
C ILE A 184 12.62 -17.19 13.01
N ASP A 185 11.45 -17.56 13.54
CA ASP A 185 10.82 -16.98 14.73
C ASP A 185 10.78 -15.43 14.71
N ALA A 186 10.45 -14.89 13.54
CA ALA A 186 10.38 -13.44 13.30
C ALA A 186 8.93 -12.94 13.23
N SER A 187 8.75 -11.62 13.24
CA SER A 187 7.44 -10.99 13.05
C SER A 187 6.86 -11.28 11.67
N THR A 188 5.68 -11.92 11.61
CA THR A 188 4.96 -12.26 10.38
C THR A 188 4.73 -11.04 9.48
N GLY A 189 4.35 -9.91 10.06
CA GLY A 189 4.18 -8.65 9.33
C GLY A 189 5.48 -8.20 8.66
N GLY A 190 6.57 -8.17 9.44
CA GLY A 190 7.88 -7.73 8.95
C GLY A 190 8.46 -8.63 7.85
N THR A 191 8.35 -9.95 8.00
CA THR A 191 8.88 -10.92 7.03
C THR A 191 8.17 -10.84 5.69
N ILE A 192 6.84 -10.68 5.69
CA ILE A 192 6.08 -10.49 4.46
C ILE A 192 6.50 -9.21 3.74
N VAL A 193 6.66 -8.09 4.45
CA VAL A 193 7.09 -6.80 3.87
C VAL A 193 8.48 -6.91 3.25
N VAL A 194 9.44 -7.52 3.96
CA VAL A 194 10.80 -7.73 3.44
C VAL A 194 10.77 -8.60 2.19
N LEU A 195 9.97 -9.67 2.18
CA LEU A 195 9.82 -10.53 1.02
C LEU A 195 9.21 -9.79 -0.18
N GLN A 196 8.17 -8.96 0.04
CA GLN A 196 7.60 -8.12 -1.00
C GLN A 196 8.61 -7.13 -1.57
N ALA A 197 9.41 -6.49 -0.71
CA ALA A 197 10.46 -5.58 -1.14
C ALA A 197 11.53 -6.31 -1.99
N LEU A 198 11.93 -7.52 -1.59
CA LEU A 198 12.85 -8.34 -2.37
C LEU A 198 12.28 -8.72 -3.75
N ILE A 199 11.02 -9.15 -3.80
CA ILE A 199 10.33 -9.47 -5.06
C ILE A 199 10.24 -8.23 -5.95
N PHE A 200 9.92 -7.07 -5.39
CA PHE A 200 9.87 -5.81 -6.12
C PHE A 200 11.23 -5.40 -6.68
N VAL A 201 12.30 -5.50 -5.88
CA VAL A 201 13.67 -5.20 -6.33
C VAL A 201 14.10 -6.17 -7.43
N ALA A 202 13.79 -7.46 -7.30
CA ALA A 202 14.05 -8.45 -8.34
C ALA A 202 13.32 -8.10 -9.64
N ALA A 203 12.04 -7.73 -9.56
CA ALA A 203 11.28 -7.24 -10.71
C ALA A 203 11.87 -5.96 -11.31
N MET A 204 12.32 -5.01 -10.49
CA MET A 204 12.94 -3.78 -10.98
C MET A 204 14.20 -4.04 -11.80
N ILE A 205 14.98 -5.05 -11.43
CA ILE A 205 16.19 -5.44 -12.16
C ILE A 205 15.82 -6.20 -13.44
N LEU A 206 14.90 -7.17 -13.34
CA LEU A 206 14.57 -8.13 -14.39
C LEU A 206 13.45 -7.69 -15.35
N ALA A 207 12.74 -6.59 -15.06
CA ALA A 207 11.56 -6.20 -15.82
C ALA A 207 11.88 -5.99 -17.31
N PRO A 208 11.13 -6.62 -18.23
CA PRO A 208 11.50 -6.72 -19.64
C PRO A 208 11.42 -5.40 -20.42
N LYS A 209 10.53 -4.48 -20.04
CA LYS A 209 10.37 -3.18 -20.72
C LYS A 209 10.84 -1.97 -19.91
N ARG A 210 10.72 -2.04 -18.58
CA ARG A 210 10.98 -0.92 -17.66
C ARG A 210 12.10 -1.21 -16.67
N GLY A 211 12.71 -2.39 -16.75
CA GLY A 211 13.79 -2.79 -15.86
C GLY A 211 15.10 -2.11 -16.23
N LEU A 212 15.96 -1.93 -15.23
CA LEU A 212 17.28 -1.30 -15.38
C LEU A 212 18.14 -1.98 -16.46
N LEU A 213 17.97 -3.30 -16.65
CA LEU A 213 18.69 -4.06 -17.67
C LEU A 213 18.17 -3.81 -19.08
N ALA A 214 16.86 -3.68 -19.26
CA ALA A 214 16.25 -3.39 -20.56
C ALA A 214 16.60 -1.97 -21.04
N VAL A 215 16.57 -0.99 -20.14
CA VAL A 215 16.96 0.41 -20.44
C VAL A 215 18.45 0.50 -20.80
N ARG A 216 19.32 -0.27 -20.13
CA ARG A 216 20.76 -0.31 -20.46
C ARG A 216 21.03 -0.92 -21.83
N ARG A 217 20.25 -1.93 -22.25
CA ARG A 217 20.41 -2.59 -23.55
C ARG A 217 20.05 -1.66 -24.72
N LEU A 218 18.90 -0.97 -24.63
CA LEU A 218 18.47 0.02 -25.62
C LEU A 218 19.44 1.22 -25.72
N ARG A 219 20.05 1.61 -24.59
CA ARG A 219 21.06 2.69 -24.57
C ARG A 219 22.42 2.27 -25.15
N HIS A 220 22.71 0.98 -25.19
CA HIS A 220 23.92 0.45 -25.84
C HIS A 220 23.74 0.33 -27.36
N GLU A 221 22.56 -0.11 -27.82
CA GLU A 221 22.23 -0.19 -29.26
C GLU A 221 22.21 1.20 -29.91
N SER A 222 21.57 2.19 -29.28
CA SER A 222 21.56 3.58 -29.76
C SER A 222 22.94 4.26 -29.76
N LYS A 223 23.90 3.77 -28.96
CA LYS A 223 25.29 4.26 -28.99
C LYS A 223 26.14 3.59 -30.08
N GLN A 224 25.75 2.40 -30.55
CA GLN A 224 26.41 1.70 -31.65
C GLN A 224 25.93 2.19 -33.03
N GLU A 225 24.69 2.65 -33.16
CA GLU A 225 24.19 3.26 -34.41
C GLU A 225 24.73 4.70 -34.66
N MET A 226 25.36 5.32 -33.67
CA MET A 226 25.95 6.66 -33.76
C MET A 226 27.47 6.66 -34.05
N ILE A 227 28.09 5.49 -34.24
CA ILE A 227 29.51 5.31 -34.60
C ILE A 227 29.58 4.68 -35.99
#